data_AF-A0A507CPW4-F1
#
_entry.id   AF-A0A507CPW4-F1
#
_cell.length_a   1.000
_cell.length_b   1.000
_cell.length_c   1.000
_cell.angle_alpha   90.00
_cell.angle_beta   90.00
_cell.angle_gamma   90.00
#
_symmetry.space_group_name_H-M   'P 1'
#
loop_
_entity.id
_entity.type
_entity.pdbx_description
1 polymer ?
#
loop_
_entity_poly.entity_id
_entity_poly.type
_entity_poly.pdbx_seq_one_letter_code
_entity_poly.pdbx_strand_id
1 'polypeptide(L)'
;MLIDVAHEFVPEITDLSSKLAHHRGSDTLMLKDFAKTAERFYDIRIPGFNDDPEALTAASQTKGCQRKKRKEKTSGDQLDPILY
;
A
#
# COMPACT_ATOMS: atom_id res chain seq x y z
N MET A 1 16.96 -19.67 -24.70
CA MET A 1 15.55 -19.80 -25.14
C MET A 1 14.63 -19.31 -24.01
N LEU A 2 13.36 -19.00 -24.28
CA LEU A 2 12.42 -18.49 -23.23
C LEU A 2 12.25 -19.48 -22.06
N ILE A 3 12.37 -20.77 -22.34
CA ILE A 3 12.30 -21.86 -21.36
C ILE A 3 13.42 -21.76 -20.32
N ASP A 4 14.64 -21.41 -20.74
CA ASP A 4 15.80 -21.29 -19.84
C ASP A 4 15.58 -20.16 -18.83
N VAL A 5 15.01 -19.05 -19.29
CA VAL A 5 14.64 -17.90 -18.43
C VAL A 5 13.58 -18.30 -17.41
N ALA A 6 12.57 -19.07 -17.82
CA ALA A 6 11.55 -19.56 -16.89
C ALA A 6 12.15 -20.53 -15.85
N HIS A 7 13.11 -21.36 -16.27
CA HIS A 7 13.82 -22.29 -15.39
C HIS A 7 14.71 -21.58 -14.36
N GLU A 8 15.28 -20.43 -14.68
CA GLU A 8 16.03 -19.59 -13.75
C GLU A 8 15.11 -18.81 -12.81
N PHE A 9 13.98 -18.30 -13.32
CA PHE A 9 13.06 -17.48 -12.55
C PHE A 9 12.43 -18.21 -11.36
N VAL A 10 11.93 -19.43 -11.56
CA VAL A 10 11.21 -20.20 -10.52
C VAL A 10 12.05 -20.40 -9.25
N PRO A 11 13.29 -20.91 -9.30
CA PRO A 11 14.10 -21.08 -8.10
C PRO A 11 14.48 -19.73 -7.47
N GLU A 12 14.81 -18.71 -8.27
CA GLU A 12 15.20 -17.39 -7.75
C GLU A 12 14.09 -16.77 -6.87
N ILE A 13 12.86 -16.74 -7.38
CA ILE A 13 11.75 -16.13 -6.65
C ILE A 13 11.27 -17.00 -5.49
N THR A 14 11.38 -18.33 -5.60
CA THR A 14 10.98 -19.27 -4.53
C THR A 14 11.93 -19.21 -3.35
N ASP A 15 13.23 -19.04 -3.58
CA ASP A 15 14.24 -18.85 -2.53
C ASP A 15 13.99 -17.57 -1.73
N LEU A 16 13.70 -16.47 -2.43
CA LEU A 16 13.37 -15.19 -1.81
C LEU A 16 12.07 -15.27 -1.01
N SER A 17 11.04 -15.89 -1.58
CA SER A 17 9.73 -16.03 -0.94
C SER A 17 9.77 -16.95 0.28
N SER A 18 10.57 -18.02 0.23
CA SER A 18 10.75 -18.95 1.36
C SER A 18 11.49 -18.27 2.52
N LYS A 19 12.51 -17.46 2.24
CA LYS A 19 13.19 -16.62 3.24
C LYS A 19 12.23 -15.62 3.87
N LEU A 20 11.29 -15.07 3.08
CA LEU A 20 10.27 -14.14 3.57
C LEU A 20 9.25 -14.86 4.48
N ALA A 21 8.83 -16.07 4.10
CA ALA A 21 7.96 -16.90 4.95
C ALA A 21 8.61 -17.19 6.30
N HIS A 22 9.90 -17.57 6.31
CA HIS A 22 10.67 -17.76 7.54
C HIS A 22 10.81 -16.46 8.35
N HIS A 23 10.96 -15.31 7.68
CA HIS A 23 10.99 -14.01 8.35
C HIS A 23 9.66 -13.67 9.07
N ARG A 24 8.52 -14.21 8.62
CA ARG A 24 7.24 -14.13 9.33
C ARG A 24 7.18 -15.06 10.56
N GLY A 25 8.13 -15.98 10.70
CA GLY A 25 8.07 -17.06 11.67
C GLY A 25 7.20 -18.23 11.21
N SER A 26 7.05 -18.40 9.89
CA SER A 26 6.25 -19.47 9.28
C SER A 26 7.15 -20.36 8.43
N ASP A 27 7.09 -21.67 8.67
CA ASP A 27 7.83 -22.66 7.89
C ASP A 27 7.10 -23.09 6.61
N THR A 28 5.93 -22.49 6.38
CA THR A 28 5.08 -22.75 5.22
C THR A 28 5.09 -21.56 4.29
N LEU A 29 5.52 -21.80 3.04
CA LEU A 29 5.47 -20.81 1.97
C LEU A 29 4.00 -20.52 1.63
N MET A 30 3.57 -19.26 1.81
CA MET A 30 2.23 -18.82 1.43
C MET A 30 2.29 -17.98 0.16
N LEU A 31 1.19 -17.95 -0.61
CA LEU A 31 1.11 -17.19 -1.86
C LEU A 31 1.26 -15.67 -1.65
N LYS A 32 1.01 -15.17 -0.44
CA LYS A 32 1.27 -13.78 -0.04
C LYS A 32 2.76 -13.45 -0.05
N ASP A 33 3.61 -14.41 0.33
CA ASP A 33 5.06 -14.23 0.38
C ASP A 33 5.62 -14.12 -1.05
N PHE A 34 5.09 -14.93 -1.96
CA PHE A 34 5.38 -14.86 -3.38
C PHE A 34 4.88 -13.58 -4.02
N ALA A 35 3.62 -13.20 -3.81
CA ALA A 35 3.02 -11.99 -4.38
C ALA A 35 3.83 -10.73 -4.03
N LYS A 36 4.26 -10.61 -2.75
CA LYS A 36 5.08 -9.50 -2.28
C LYS A 36 6.47 -9.46 -2.91
N THR A 37 7.05 -10.62 -3.18
CA THR A 37 8.38 -10.76 -3.81
C THR A 37 8.29 -10.45 -5.30
N ALA A 38 7.26 -10.95 -5.99
CA ALA A 38 7.01 -10.71 -7.41
C ALA A 38 6.78 -9.21 -7.71
N GLU A 39 6.01 -8.52 -6.86
CA GLU A 39 5.74 -7.09 -7.02
C GLU A 39 7.01 -6.26 -6.81
N ARG A 40 7.88 -6.64 -5.87
CA ARG A 40 9.08 -5.86 -5.54
C ARG A 40 10.23 -6.02 -6.52
N PHE A 41 10.43 -7.22 -7.07
CA PHE A 41 11.60 -7.54 -7.89
C PHE A 41 11.31 -7.57 -9.38
N TYR A 42 10.10 -7.94 -9.77
CA TYR A 42 9.73 -8.12 -11.18
C TYR A 42 8.59 -7.21 -11.64
N ASP A 43 8.07 -6.35 -10.74
CA ASP A 43 6.90 -5.48 -10.99
C ASP A 43 5.66 -6.28 -11.46
N ILE A 44 5.57 -7.55 -11.05
CA ILE A 44 4.44 -8.42 -11.34
C ILE A 44 3.46 -8.37 -10.17
N ARG A 45 2.25 -7.86 -10.42
CA ARG A 45 1.18 -7.81 -9.41
C ARG A 45 0.21 -8.97 -9.56
N ILE A 46 -0.09 -9.64 -8.45
CA ILE A 46 -1.06 -10.74 -8.40
C ILE A 46 -2.34 -10.24 -7.73
N PRO A 47 -3.45 -10.09 -8.48
CA PRO A 47 -4.71 -9.63 -7.92
C PRO A 47 -5.28 -10.66 -6.93
N GLY A 48 -5.87 -10.18 -5.83
CA GLY A 48 -6.55 -11.02 -4.84
C GLY A 48 -5.66 -11.70 -3.80
N PHE A 49 -4.33 -11.54 -3.86
CA PHE A 49 -3.39 -12.18 -2.92
C PHE A 49 -2.57 -11.20 -2.08
N ASN A 50 -2.78 -9.89 -2.26
CA ASN A 50 -2.23 -8.86 -1.38
C ASN A 50 -3.23 -8.51 -0.29
N ASP A 51 -2.75 -8.36 0.95
CA ASP A 51 -3.58 -8.09 2.14
C ASP A 51 -4.25 -6.69 2.11
N ASP A 52 -3.77 -5.78 1.27
CA ASP A 52 -4.32 -4.44 1.11
C ASP A 52 -5.24 -4.36 -0.12
N PRO A 53 -6.57 -4.41 0.04
CA PRO A 53 -7.50 -4.18 -1.07
C PRO A 53 -7.39 -2.74 -1.62
N GLU A 54 -6.89 -1.79 -0.83
CA GLU A 54 -6.67 -0.40 -1.24
C GLU A 54 -5.41 -0.20 -2.10
N ALA A 55 -4.43 -1.12 -2.08
CA ALA A 55 -3.22 -0.99 -2.90
C ALA A 55 -3.52 -0.99 -4.41
N LEU A 56 -4.65 -1.60 -4.82
CA LEU A 56 -5.17 -1.56 -6.20
C LEU A 56 -5.65 -0.16 -6.62
N THR A 57 -5.98 0.72 -5.65
CA THR A 57 -6.54 2.07 -5.89
C THR A 57 -5.60 3.21 -5.48
N ALA A 58 -4.60 2.93 -4.65
CA ALA A 58 -3.72 3.94 -4.07
C ALA A 58 -2.51 4.33 -4.93
N ALA A 59 -2.15 3.55 -5.96
CA ALA A 59 -1.09 3.92 -6.91
C ALA A 59 -1.39 5.24 -7.68
N SER A 60 -2.64 5.72 -7.63
CA SER A 60 -3.06 7.02 -8.19
C SER A 60 -3.14 8.15 -7.17
N GLN A 61 -2.93 7.91 -5.87
CA GLN A 61 -3.15 8.91 -4.82
C GLN A 61 -1.88 9.23 -4.05
N THR A 62 -1.06 10.12 -4.61
CA THR A 62 -0.21 10.98 -3.77
C THR A 62 -1.13 11.82 -2.88
N LYS A 63 -1.36 11.38 -1.63
CA LYS A 63 -2.05 12.19 -0.62
C LYS A 63 -1.15 13.37 -0.28
N GLY A 64 -1.35 14.48 -0.98
CA GLY A 64 -0.77 15.77 -0.64
C GLY A 64 -1.12 16.12 0.80
N CYS A 65 -0.11 16.55 1.55
CA CYS A 65 -0.22 17.20 2.84
C CYS A 65 -1.34 18.26 2.80
N GLN A 66 -2.52 17.95 3.35
CA GLN A 66 -3.61 18.92 3.45
C GLN A 66 -3.29 19.91 4.57
N ARG A 67 -2.86 21.09 4.16
CA ARG A 67 -2.58 22.25 5.01
C ARG A 67 -3.84 22.62 5.81
N LYS A 68 -3.83 22.34 7.11
CA LYS A 68 -4.89 22.70 8.07
C LYS A 68 -5.13 24.22 8.04
N LYS A 69 -6.23 24.66 7.43
CA LYS A 69 -6.68 26.06 7.48
C LYS A 69 -7.17 26.35 8.90
N ARG A 70 -6.47 27.24 9.61
CA ARG A 70 -6.89 27.83 10.90
C ARG A 70 -8.24 28.52 10.69
N LYS A 71 -9.24 28.20 11.52
CA LYS A 71 -10.50 28.96 11.59
C LYS A 71 -10.26 30.26 12.33
N GLU A 72 -10.53 31.36 11.65
CA GLU A 72 -10.57 32.71 12.19
C GLU A 72 -11.97 32.94 12.77
N LYS A 73 -12.07 33.26 14.07
CA LYS A 73 -13.33 33.63 14.72
C LYS A 73 -13.55 35.12 14.49
N THR A 74 -14.41 35.46 13.54
CA THR A 74 -15.07 36.76 13.50
C THR A 74 -16.00 36.85 14.69
N SER A 75 -15.58 37.58 15.73
CA SER A 75 -16.48 38.11 16.75
C SER A 75 -17.38 39.12 16.05
N GLY A 76 -18.59 38.68 15.69
CA GLY A 76 -19.64 39.60 15.29
C GLY A 76 -20.07 40.39 16.51
N ASP A 77 -19.86 41.70 16.47
CA ASP A 77 -20.46 42.66 17.38
C ASP A 77 -21.98 42.62 17.18
N GLN A 78 -22.66 41.82 18.00
CA GLN A 78 -24.10 41.81 18.10
C GLN A 78 -24.50 43.03 18.95
N LEU A 79 -24.88 44.13 18.28
CA LEU A 79 -25.54 45.25 18.94
C LEU A 79 -26.95 44.81 19.32
N ASP A 80 -27.21 44.69 20.63
CA ASP A 80 -28.56 44.47 21.15
C ASP A 80 -29.38 45.76 21.00
N PRO A 81 -30.56 45.73 20.33
CA PRO A 81 -31.46 46.87 20.35
C PRO A 81 -32.38 46.74 21.57
N ILE A 82 -32.33 47.69 22.50
CA ILE A 82 -33.43 47.87 23.44
C ILE A 82 -34.04 49.26 23.23
N LEU A 83 -35.29 49.16 22.76
CA LEU A 83 -36.31 50.18 22.58
C LEU A 83 -36.59 50.96 23.88
N TYR A 84 -36.77 52.28 23.72
CA TYR A 84 -37.41 53.31 24.58
C TYR A 84 -37.39 53.15 26.11
#